data_AF-A0A955WVN7-F1
#
_entry.id   AF-A0A955WVN7-F1
#
_cell.length_a   1.000
_cell.length_b   1.000
_cell.length_c   1.000
_cell.angle_alpha   90.00
_cell.angle_beta   90.00
_cell.angle_gamma   90.00
#
_symmetry.space_group_name_H-M   'P 1'
#
loop_
_entity.id
_entity.type
_entity.pdbx_description
1 polymer ?
#
loop_
_entity_poly.entity_id
_entity_poly.type
_entity_poly.pdbx_seq_one_letter_code
_entity_poly.pdbx_strand_id
1 'polypeptide(L)'
;IDIAVWHSLWTLARKAQTGHAPTRREALFDFHLGYWGTAALAVCFMILGAGTLFGSGQTFQASAGGFALQVIALYTQALGEWARPVIGTAAFAVMFSTTLTVVDGFPRAIAVLLRRFVEPETPWSADDAQPGFRKAYWISLAVLAAGSVGLIALALGQLKWLVDVATTLSFLTAPALAWLNHRAMGGEHVPAAARPGPGLRAFSALSIAVLALFAAGYLYVRFVA
;
A
#
# COMPACT_ATOMS: atom_id res chain seq x y z
N ILE A 1 3.82 4.08 0.04
CA ILE A 1 4.04 5.39 -0.63
C ILE A 1 3.32 5.44 -1.98
N ASP A 2 3.21 4.29 -2.64
CA ASP A 2 2.44 4.04 -3.87
C ASP A 2 0.97 4.48 -3.77
N ILE A 3 0.38 4.37 -2.57
CA ILE A 3 -0.99 4.77 -2.28
C ILE A 3 -1.28 6.24 -2.62
N ALA A 4 -0.28 7.12 -2.61
CA ALA A 4 -0.46 8.52 -3.01
C ALA A 4 -0.85 8.64 -4.49
N VAL A 5 -0.24 7.82 -5.35
CA VAL A 5 -0.58 7.76 -6.78
C VAL A 5 -1.97 7.15 -6.95
N TRP A 6 -2.27 6.07 -6.23
CA TRP A 6 -3.58 5.40 -6.33
C TRP A 6 -4.72 6.30 -5.85
N HIS A 7 -4.57 6.99 -4.71
CA HIS A 7 -5.55 7.96 -4.23
C HIS A 7 -5.79 9.09 -5.23
N SER A 8 -4.74 9.59 -5.90
CA SER A 8 -4.89 10.58 -6.96
C SER A 8 -5.74 10.04 -8.11
N LEU A 9 -5.42 8.84 -8.60
CA LEU A 9 -6.15 8.20 -9.69
C LEU A 9 -7.60 7.85 -9.32
N TRP A 10 -7.86 7.37 -8.11
CA TRP A 10 -9.21 7.10 -7.62
C TRP A 10 -10.02 8.38 -7.43
N THR A 11 -9.38 9.46 -6.99
CA THR A 11 -10.03 10.77 -6.87
C THR A 11 -10.46 11.27 -8.24
N LEU A 12 -9.59 11.16 -9.26
CA LEU A 12 -9.91 11.51 -10.64
C LEU A 12 -11.02 10.60 -11.22
N ALA A 13 -10.98 9.30 -10.92
CA ALA A 13 -12.01 8.34 -11.32
C ALA A 13 -13.38 8.69 -10.72
N ARG A 14 -13.40 8.95 -9.40
CA ARG A 14 -14.61 9.31 -8.67
C ARG A 14 -15.17 10.63 -9.14
N LYS A 15 -14.31 11.62 -9.43
CA LYS A 15 -14.74 12.88 -10.05
C LYS A 15 -15.42 12.65 -11.39
N ALA A 16 -14.85 11.80 -12.24
CA ALA A 16 -15.46 11.47 -13.53
C ALA A 16 -16.81 10.74 -13.39
N GLN A 17 -16.96 9.86 -12.39
CA GLN A 17 -18.20 9.10 -12.16
C GLN A 17 -19.30 9.92 -11.48
N THR A 18 -18.94 10.81 -10.57
CA THR A 18 -19.90 11.51 -9.69
C THR A 18 -20.08 12.99 -10.05
N GLY A 19 -19.21 13.55 -10.89
CA GLY A 19 -19.15 14.99 -11.16
C GLY A 19 -18.56 15.83 -10.01
N HIS A 20 -18.38 15.26 -8.82
CA HIS A 20 -17.87 15.97 -7.65
C HIS A 20 -16.35 15.90 -7.56
N ALA A 21 -15.69 17.05 -7.53
CA ALA A 21 -14.28 17.15 -7.19
C ALA A 21 -14.15 17.41 -5.68
N PRO A 22 -13.50 16.51 -4.90
CA PRO A 22 -13.41 16.70 -3.47
C PRO A 22 -12.63 17.97 -3.13
N THR A 23 -13.12 18.71 -2.15
CA THR A 23 -12.39 19.86 -1.64
C THR A 23 -11.15 19.39 -0.86
N ARG A 24 -10.15 20.26 -0.70
CA ARG A 24 -8.96 19.95 0.11
C ARG A 24 -9.34 19.51 1.53
N ARG A 25 -10.39 20.10 2.10
CA ARG A 25 -10.87 19.76 3.44
C ARG A 25 -11.45 18.35 3.50
N GLU A 26 -12.25 17.97 2.52
CA GLU A 26 -12.81 16.60 2.42
C GLU A 26 -11.71 15.56 2.26
N ALA A 27 -10.74 15.81 1.36
CA ALA A 27 -9.63 14.90 1.13
C ALA A 27 -8.73 14.75 2.37
N LEU A 28 -8.45 15.83 3.10
CA LEU A 28 -7.67 15.78 4.34
C LEU A 28 -8.42 15.09 5.47
N PHE A 29 -9.73 15.27 5.58
CA PHE A 29 -10.54 14.58 6.58
C PHE A 29 -10.52 13.07 6.36
N ASP A 30 -10.77 12.62 5.13
CA ASP A 30 -10.72 11.20 4.74
C ASP A 30 -9.34 10.58 5.04
N PHE A 31 -8.27 11.28 4.63
CA PHE A 31 -6.90 10.84 4.92
C PHE A 31 -6.61 10.76 6.43
N HIS A 32 -6.96 11.78 7.21
CA HIS A 32 -6.68 11.80 8.65
C HIS A 32 -7.45 10.72 9.40
N LEU A 33 -8.71 10.45 9.03
CA LEU A 33 -9.51 9.40 9.66
C LEU A 33 -8.85 8.03 9.48
N GLY A 34 -8.45 7.71 8.24
CA GLY A 34 -7.73 6.47 7.95
C GLY A 34 -6.36 6.41 8.62
N TYR A 35 -5.60 7.50 8.57
CA TYR A 35 -4.24 7.57 9.13
C TYR A 35 -4.23 7.39 10.65
N TRP A 36 -5.06 8.13 11.38
CA TRP A 36 -5.10 8.00 12.84
C TRP A 36 -5.76 6.70 13.29
N GLY A 37 -6.77 6.22 12.57
CA GLY A 37 -7.36 4.90 12.82
C GLY A 37 -6.33 3.78 12.69
N THR A 38 -5.54 3.78 11.62
CA THR A 38 -4.47 2.79 11.41
C THR A 38 -3.33 2.92 12.41
N ALA A 39 -2.93 4.15 12.78
CA ALA A 39 -1.91 4.37 13.81
C ALA A 39 -2.34 3.81 15.17
N ALA A 40 -3.60 4.05 15.59
CA ALA A 40 -4.14 3.50 16.83
C ALA A 40 -4.15 1.96 16.80
N LEU A 41 -4.62 1.36 15.70
CA LEU A 41 -4.62 -0.09 15.52
C LEU A 41 -3.20 -0.68 15.54
N ALA A 42 -2.22 0.00 14.95
CA ALA A 42 -0.83 -0.45 14.96
C ALA A 42 -0.27 -0.55 16.39
N VAL A 43 -0.57 0.43 17.24
CA VAL A 43 -0.20 0.39 18.66
C VAL A 43 -0.91 -0.76 19.38
N CYS A 44 -2.21 -0.96 19.15
CA CYS A 44 -2.95 -2.09 19.72
C CYS A 44 -2.35 -3.44 19.31
N PHE A 45 -2.03 -3.63 18.03
CA PHE A 45 -1.42 -4.87 17.54
C PHE A 45 -0.01 -5.09 18.10
N MET A 46 0.77 -4.02 18.27
CA MET A 46 2.10 -4.10 18.88
C MET A 46 2.02 -4.55 20.34
N ILE A 47 1.12 -3.95 21.13
CA ILE A 47 0.90 -4.32 22.54
C ILE A 47 0.43 -5.78 22.63
N LEU A 48 -0.51 -6.18 21.78
CA LEU A 48 -1.03 -7.54 21.80
C LEU A 48 0.03 -8.56 21.38
N GLY A 49 0.82 -8.29 20.35
CA GLY A 49 1.96 -9.13 19.98
C GLY A 49 2.97 -9.27 21.13
N ALA A 50 3.29 -8.17 21.81
CA ALA A 50 4.15 -8.19 22.98
C ALA A 50 3.54 -8.98 24.15
N GLY A 51 2.22 -8.93 24.35
CA GLY A 51 1.56 -9.65 25.46
C GLY A 51 1.29 -11.13 25.20
N THR A 52 1.15 -11.55 23.93
CA THR A 52 0.68 -12.91 23.58
C THR A 52 1.76 -13.77 22.91
N LEU A 53 2.64 -13.18 22.11
CA LEU A 53 3.65 -13.90 21.34
C LEU A 53 5.03 -13.87 22.00
N PHE A 54 5.41 -12.73 22.60
CA PHE A 54 6.72 -12.60 23.25
C PHE A 54 6.84 -13.56 24.44
N GLY A 55 7.93 -14.33 24.49
CA GLY A 55 8.17 -15.31 25.56
C GLY A 55 7.28 -16.57 25.53
N SER A 56 6.37 -16.71 24.56
CA SER A 56 5.45 -17.86 24.47
C SER A 56 6.11 -19.16 23.98
N GLY A 57 7.32 -19.08 23.41
CA GLY A 57 7.99 -20.22 22.76
C GLY A 57 7.35 -20.67 21.43
N GLN A 58 6.27 -20.03 20.98
CA GLN A 58 5.64 -20.37 19.71
C GLN A 58 6.47 -19.89 18.52
N THR A 59 6.58 -20.73 17.51
CA THR A 59 7.19 -20.38 16.22
C THR A 59 6.11 -20.04 15.20
N PHE A 60 6.44 -19.16 14.26
CA PHE A 60 5.52 -18.81 13.19
C PHE A 60 5.37 -19.96 12.19
N GLN A 61 4.13 -20.21 11.77
CA GLN A 61 3.83 -21.17 10.71
C GLN A 61 4.52 -20.76 9.40
N ALA A 62 5.05 -21.75 8.67
CA ALA A 62 5.83 -21.52 7.45
C ALA A 62 4.96 -21.19 6.22
N SER A 63 3.68 -21.58 6.22
CA SER A 63 2.74 -21.31 5.13
C SER A 63 1.83 -20.13 5.45
N ALA A 64 1.38 -19.41 4.42
CA ALA A 64 0.45 -18.27 4.57
C ALA A 64 -0.86 -18.67 5.26
N GLY A 65 -1.44 -19.81 4.85
CA GLY A 65 -2.69 -20.33 5.43
C GLY A 65 -2.51 -20.77 6.90
N GLY A 66 -1.40 -21.43 7.22
CA GLY A 66 -1.08 -21.82 8.58
C GLY A 66 -0.89 -20.60 9.49
N PHE A 67 -0.20 -19.57 8.99
CA PHE A 67 0.00 -18.32 9.74
C PHE A 67 -1.33 -17.60 10.01
N ALA A 68 -2.24 -17.54 9.03
CA ALA A 68 -3.57 -16.96 9.23
C ALA A 68 -4.36 -17.70 10.32
N LEU A 69 -4.36 -19.05 10.30
CA LEU A 69 -5.01 -19.86 11.33
C LEU A 69 -4.35 -19.68 12.71
N GLN A 70 -3.02 -19.56 12.76
CA GLN A 70 -2.29 -19.28 13.99
C GLN A 70 -2.71 -17.94 14.60
N VAL A 71 -2.80 -16.89 13.77
CA VAL A 71 -3.26 -15.57 14.22
C VAL A 71 -4.68 -15.63 14.76
N ILE A 72 -5.61 -16.28 14.06
CA ILE A 72 -6.98 -16.46 14.54
C ILE A 72 -7.00 -17.20 15.88
N ALA A 73 -6.22 -18.27 16.02
CA ALA A 73 -6.14 -19.06 17.25
C ALA A 73 -5.61 -18.23 18.42
N LEU A 74 -4.58 -17.41 18.22
CA LEU A 74 -4.02 -16.53 19.27
C LEU A 74 -5.06 -15.55 19.80
N TYR A 75 -5.82 -14.90 18.91
CA TYR A 75 -6.90 -14.00 19.34
C TYR A 75 -8.06 -14.75 19.99
N THR A 76 -8.39 -15.93 19.48
CA THR A 76 -9.45 -16.77 20.05
C THR A 76 -9.09 -17.22 21.47
N GLN A 77 -7.83 -17.53 21.74
CA GLN A 77 -7.35 -17.86 23.08
C GLN A 77 -7.45 -16.68 24.05
N ALA A 78 -7.17 -15.46 23.57
CA ALA A 78 -7.25 -14.25 24.40
C ALA A 78 -8.68 -13.76 24.65
N LEU A 79 -9.58 -13.88 23.67
CA LEU A 79 -10.93 -13.30 23.70
C LEU A 79 -12.05 -14.32 23.95
N GLY A 80 -11.76 -15.61 23.78
CA GLY A 80 -12.71 -16.73 23.88
C GLY A 80 -13.22 -17.23 22.53
N GLU A 81 -13.73 -18.48 22.51
CA GLU A 81 -14.18 -19.16 21.27
C GLU A 81 -15.31 -18.43 20.52
N TRP A 82 -16.14 -17.66 21.22
CA TRP A 82 -17.22 -16.86 20.60
C TRP A 82 -16.67 -15.82 19.62
N ALA A 83 -15.45 -15.33 19.83
CA ALA A 83 -14.83 -14.32 18.98
C ALA A 83 -14.26 -14.91 17.68
N ARG A 84 -14.04 -16.23 17.63
CA ARG A 84 -13.43 -16.91 16.48
C ARG A 84 -14.09 -16.62 15.13
N PRO A 85 -15.43 -16.74 14.97
CA PRO A 85 -16.09 -16.40 13.70
C PRO A 85 -15.92 -14.91 13.36
N VAL A 86 -15.98 -14.02 14.36
CA VAL A 86 -15.82 -12.56 14.15
C VAL A 86 -14.42 -12.23 13.64
N ILE A 87 -13.38 -12.79 14.28
CA ILE A 87 -11.98 -12.61 13.89
C ILE A 87 -11.73 -13.19 12.50
N GLY A 88 -12.25 -14.39 12.22
CA GLY A 88 -12.12 -15.04 10.91
C GLY A 88 -12.74 -14.21 9.78
N THR A 89 -13.96 -13.71 9.97
CA THR A 89 -14.63 -12.84 8.99
C THR A 89 -13.89 -11.51 8.82
N ALA A 90 -13.42 -10.90 9.91
CA ALA A 90 -12.64 -9.66 9.85
C ALA A 90 -11.30 -9.87 9.09
N ALA A 91 -10.58 -10.95 9.40
CA ALA A 91 -9.33 -11.30 8.72
C ALA A 91 -9.56 -11.52 7.22
N PHE A 92 -10.61 -12.26 6.85
CA PHE A 92 -10.99 -12.45 5.45
C PHE A 92 -11.30 -11.10 4.77
N ALA A 93 -12.13 -10.25 5.38
CA ALA A 93 -12.50 -8.96 4.81
C ALA A 93 -11.27 -8.03 4.61
N VAL A 94 -10.33 -8.02 5.55
CA VAL A 94 -9.08 -7.24 5.44
C VAL A 94 -8.18 -7.77 4.31
N MET A 95 -7.98 -9.09 4.22
CA MET A 95 -7.17 -9.68 3.15
C MET A 95 -7.82 -9.52 1.77
N PHE A 96 -9.14 -9.69 1.69
CA PHE A 96 -9.91 -9.52 0.47
C PHE A 96 -9.89 -8.06 -0.01
N SER A 97 -10.15 -7.10 0.88
CA SER A 97 -10.09 -5.67 0.53
C SER A 97 -8.69 -5.23 0.09
N THR A 98 -7.63 -5.72 0.73
CA THR A 98 -6.25 -5.46 0.30
C THR A 98 -5.99 -6.02 -1.09
N THR A 99 -6.49 -7.22 -1.38
CA THR A 99 -6.39 -7.84 -2.71
C THR A 99 -7.09 -6.97 -3.76
N LEU A 100 -8.34 -6.56 -3.52
CA LEU A 100 -9.07 -5.67 -4.44
C LEU A 100 -8.34 -4.34 -4.67
N THR A 101 -7.80 -3.75 -3.62
CA THR A 101 -7.07 -2.48 -3.68
C THR A 101 -5.85 -2.58 -4.61
N VAL A 102 -5.08 -3.66 -4.51
CA VAL A 102 -3.88 -3.92 -5.32
C VAL A 102 -4.27 -4.26 -6.77
N VAL A 103 -5.29 -5.10 -6.94
CA VAL A 103 -5.80 -5.57 -8.23
C VAL A 103 -6.41 -4.43 -9.07
N ASP A 104 -6.96 -3.39 -8.44
CA ASP A 104 -7.42 -2.19 -9.14
C ASP A 104 -6.31 -1.12 -9.27
N GLY A 105 -5.58 -0.85 -8.18
CA GLY A 105 -4.61 0.24 -8.10
C GLY A 105 -3.41 0.09 -9.05
N PHE A 106 -2.78 -1.09 -9.10
CA PHE A 106 -1.62 -1.30 -9.96
C PHE A 106 -1.94 -1.22 -11.45
N PRO A 107 -2.96 -1.94 -11.99
CA PRO A 107 -3.29 -1.86 -13.40
C PRO A 107 -3.67 -0.44 -13.83
N ARG A 108 -4.34 0.33 -12.96
CA ARG A 108 -4.68 1.73 -13.21
C ARG A 108 -3.42 2.61 -13.31
N ALA A 109 -2.48 2.45 -12.39
CA ALA A 109 -1.21 3.17 -12.42
C ALA A 109 -0.37 2.80 -13.66
N ILE A 110 -0.26 1.52 -13.99
CA ILE A 110 0.48 1.03 -15.17
C ILE A 110 -0.14 1.56 -16.46
N ALA A 111 -1.48 1.54 -16.58
CA ALA A 111 -2.16 2.07 -17.76
C ALA A 111 -1.88 3.56 -17.99
N VAL A 112 -1.85 4.37 -16.91
CA VAL A 112 -1.46 5.79 -17.00
C VAL A 112 0.01 5.92 -17.39
N LEU A 113 0.91 5.17 -16.75
CA LEU A 113 2.35 5.22 -17.04
C LEU A 113 2.63 4.88 -18.51
N LEU A 114 2.13 3.74 -19.00
CA LEU A 114 2.31 3.30 -20.38
C LEU A 114 1.83 4.34 -21.38
N ARG A 115 0.68 4.98 -21.10
CA ARG A 115 0.18 6.06 -21.95
C ARG A 115 1.13 7.26 -21.98
N ARG A 116 1.64 7.71 -20.82
CA ARG A 116 2.56 8.87 -20.76
C ARG A 116 3.95 8.60 -21.36
N PHE A 117 4.31 7.32 -21.56
CA PHE A 117 5.51 6.96 -22.33
C PHE A 117 5.32 7.10 -23.84
N VAL A 118 4.09 7.06 -24.34
CA VAL A 118 3.77 7.08 -25.79
C VAL A 118 3.16 8.41 -26.22
N GLU A 119 2.36 9.02 -25.36
CA GLU A 119 1.60 10.24 -25.62
C GLU A 119 2.07 11.38 -24.70
N PRO A 120 2.12 12.63 -25.21
CA PRO A 120 2.37 13.81 -24.39
C PRO A 120 1.39 13.94 -23.21
N GLU A 121 1.82 14.66 -22.18
CA GLU A 121 0.93 14.97 -21.05
C GLU A 121 -0.18 15.93 -21.48
N THR A 122 -1.42 15.51 -21.22
CA THR A 122 -2.64 16.28 -21.45
C THR A 122 -3.43 16.36 -20.14
N PRO A 123 -4.14 17.47 -19.89
CA PRO A 123 -5.02 17.58 -18.73
C PRO A 123 -6.00 16.40 -18.66
N TRP A 124 -6.19 15.86 -17.45
CA TRP A 124 -7.08 14.71 -17.26
C TRP A 124 -8.51 15.05 -17.71
N SER A 125 -8.99 14.33 -18.73
CA SER A 125 -10.34 14.41 -19.30
C SER A 125 -11.15 13.18 -18.89
N ALA A 126 -12.47 13.32 -18.75
CA ALA A 126 -13.36 12.16 -18.57
C ALA A 126 -13.27 11.16 -19.76
N ASP A 127 -12.91 11.66 -20.94
CA ASP A 127 -12.65 10.86 -22.14
C ASP A 127 -11.29 10.13 -22.13
N ASP A 128 -10.44 10.34 -21.14
CA ASP A 128 -9.20 9.56 -20.94
C ASP A 128 -9.47 8.08 -20.60
N ALA A 129 -10.75 7.70 -20.47
CA ALA A 129 -11.26 6.33 -20.52
C ALA A 129 -11.27 5.73 -21.95
N GLN A 130 -10.37 6.16 -22.83
CA GLN A 130 -10.23 5.69 -24.21
C GLN A 130 -9.97 4.16 -24.31
N PRO A 131 -10.27 3.53 -25.46
CA PRO A 131 -10.10 2.08 -25.65
C PRO A 131 -8.68 1.56 -25.37
N GLY A 132 -7.64 2.36 -25.66
CA GLY A 132 -6.23 2.01 -25.39
C GLY A 132 -5.90 1.93 -23.90
N PHE A 133 -6.42 2.86 -23.10
CA PHE A 133 -6.30 2.84 -21.64
C PHE A 133 -6.96 1.60 -21.04
N ARG A 134 -8.14 1.24 -21.56
CA ARG A 134 -8.88 0.05 -21.16
C ARG A 134 -8.09 -1.24 -21.47
N LYS A 135 -7.49 -1.35 -22.67
CA LYS A 135 -6.65 -2.52 -23.02
C LYS A 135 -5.45 -2.66 -22.09
N ALA A 136 -4.69 -1.58 -21.87
CA ALA A 136 -3.53 -1.59 -20.99
C ALA A 136 -3.90 -1.99 -19.55
N TYR A 137 -5.03 -1.49 -19.04
CA TYR A 137 -5.58 -1.88 -17.74
C TYR A 137 -5.88 -3.38 -17.67
N TRP A 138 -6.70 -3.93 -18.59
CA TRP A 138 -7.09 -5.35 -18.54
C TRP A 138 -5.90 -6.30 -18.74
N ILE A 139 -4.94 -5.94 -19.60
CA ILE A 139 -3.70 -6.73 -19.76
C ILE A 139 -2.89 -6.70 -18.46
N SER A 140 -2.67 -5.52 -17.89
CA SER A 140 -1.91 -5.38 -16.64
C SER A 140 -2.59 -6.14 -15.49
N LEU A 141 -3.92 -6.09 -15.42
CA LEU A 141 -4.73 -6.86 -14.47
C LEU A 141 -4.54 -8.37 -14.65
N ALA A 142 -4.63 -8.87 -15.89
CA ALA A 142 -4.46 -10.29 -16.18
C ALA A 142 -3.04 -10.77 -15.84
N VAL A 143 -2.02 -9.98 -16.20
CA VAL A 143 -0.62 -10.27 -15.86
C VAL A 143 -0.41 -10.26 -14.35
N LEU A 144 -0.94 -9.27 -13.64
CA LEU A 144 -0.84 -9.18 -12.19
C LEU A 144 -1.52 -10.37 -11.51
N ALA A 145 -2.74 -10.72 -11.91
CA ALA A 145 -3.50 -11.83 -11.34
C ALA A 145 -2.81 -13.17 -11.61
N ALA A 146 -2.45 -13.46 -12.87
CA ALA A 146 -1.77 -14.70 -13.24
C ALA A 146 -0.38 -14.80 -12.59
N GLY A 147 0.38 -13.70 -12.58
CA GLY A 147 1.69 -13.63 -11.92
C GLY A 147 1.60 -13.84 -10.41
N SER A 148 0.60 -13.24 -9.76
CA SER A 148 0.37 -13.42 -8.32
C SER A 148 -0.03 -14.86 -8.00
N VAL A 149 -0.95 -15.45 -8.75
CA VAL A 149 -1.35 -16.87 -8.58
C VAL A 149 -0.16 -17.79 -8.82
N GLY A 150 0.62 -17.57 -9.87
CA GLY A 150 1.82 -18.35 -10.16
C GLY A 150 2.86 -18.24 -9.05
N LEU A 151 3.12 -17.04 -8.55
CA LEU A 151 4.09 -16.81 -7.48
C LEU A 151 3.63 -17.44 -6.16
N ILE A 152 2.34 -17.31 -5.82
CA ILE A 152 1.76 -17.98 -4.65
C ILE A 152 1.89 -19.50 -4.80
N ALA A 153 1.54 -20.07 -5.96
CA ALA A 153 1.62 -21.51 -6.20
C ALA A 153 3.05 -22.05 -6.04
N LEU A 154 4.07 -21.27 -6.46
CA LEU A 154 5.48 -21.63 -6.29
C LEU A 154 6.01 -21.43 -4.85
N ALA A 155 5.37 -20.58 -4.04
CA ALA A 155 5.85 -20.16 -2.72
C ALA A 155 4.91 -20.51 -1.54
N LEU A 156 3.91 -21.39 -1.75
CA LEU A 156 2.88 -21.77 -0.76
C LEU A 156 3.44 -22.16 0.63
N GLY A 157 4.61 -22.80 0.67
CA GLY A 157 5.29 -23.24 1.89
C GLY A 157 6.40 -22.31 2.41
N GLN A 158 6.62 -21.16 1.78
CA GLN A 158 7.74 -20.27 2.06
C GLN A 158 7.27 -18.84 2.34
N LEU A 159 6.31 -18.68 3.25
CA LEU A 159 5.78 -17.36 3.62
C LEU A 159 6.90 -16.39 4.02
N LYS A 160 7.88 -16.86 4.81
CA LYS A 160 9.02 -16.05 5.22
C LYS A 160 9.76 -15.47 4.01
N TRP A 161 10.02 -16.28 2.99
CA TRP A 161 10.68 -15.82 1.77
C TRP A 161 9.85 -14.78 1.03
N LEU A 162 8.54 -15.00 0.90
CA LEU A 162 7.62 -14.05 0.26
C LEU A 162 7.65 -12.69 0.97
N VAL A 163 7.58 -12.71 2.30
CA VAL A 163 7.61 -11.51 3.14
C VAL A 163 8.98 -10.82 3.04
N ASP A 164 10.08 -11.58 3.08
CA ASP A 164 11.45 -11.03 2.95
C ASP A 164 11.63 -10.32 1.60
N VAL A 165 11.18 -10.91 0.49
CA VAL A 165 11.28 -10.29 -0.84
C VAL A 165 10.42 -9.03 -0.91
N ALA A 166 9.16 -9.10 -0.47
CA ALA A 166 8.23 -7.97 -0.52
C ALA A 166 8.71 -6.79 0.34
N THR A 167 9.19 -7.06 1.55
CA THR A 167 9.72 -6.04 2.47
C THR A 167 11.02 -5.43 1.95
N THR A 168 11.93 -6.24 1.40
CA THR A 168 13.16 -5.76 0.75
C THR A 168 12.83 -4.79 -0.38
N LEU A 169 11.98 -5.20 -1.33
CA LEU A 169 11.60 -4.35 -2.45
C LEU A 169 10.92 -3.05 -1.98
N SER A 170 10.06 -3.14 -0.96
CA SER A 170 9.36 -1.97 -0.40
C SER A 170 10.33 -0.99 0.26
N PHE A 171 11.29 -1.47 1.07
CA PHE A 171 12.28 -0.59 1.71
C PHE A 171 13.20 0.09 0.68
N LEU A 172 13.60 -0.63 -0.37
CA LEU A 172 14.48 -0.07 -1.40
C LEU A 172 13.77 0.96 -2.28
N THR A 173 12.50 0.73 -2.60
CA THR A 173 11.73 1.64 -3.47
C THR A 173 11.18 2.85 -2.70
N ALA A 174 10.95 2.75 -1.39
CA ALA A 174 10.35 3.79 -0.58
C ALA A 174 11.05 5.17 -0.68
N PRO A 175 12.39 5.31 -0.53
CA PRO A 175 13.07 6.60 -0.64
C PRO A 175 12.90 7.24 -2.03
N ALA A 176 13.01 6.43 -3.09
CA ALA A 176 12.86 6.90 -4.46
C ALA A 176 11.45 7.45 -4.71
N LEU A 177 10.42 6.70 -4.31
CA LEU A 177 9.02 7.11 -4.47
C LEU A 177 8.68 8.32 -3.60
N ALA A 178 9.21 8.40 -2.37
CA ALA A 178 9.02 9.55 -1.50
C ALA A 178 9.65 10.82 -2.12
N TRP A 179 10.84 10.70 -2.69
CA TRP A 179 11.50 11.81 -3.38
C TRP A 179 10.74 12.27 -4.63
N LEU A 180 10.22 11.35 -5.44
CA LEU A 180 9.39 11.67 -6.60
C LEU A 180 8.14 12.46 -6.18
N ASN A 181 7.44 12.03 -5.13
CA ASN A 181 6.28 12.73 -4.60
C ASN A 181 6.64 14.11 -4.05
N HIS A 182 7.76 14.23 -3.33
CA HIS A 182 8.25 15.51 -2.83
C HIS A 182 8.51 16.50 -3.96
N ARG A 183 9.18 16.05 -5.03
CA ARG A 183 9.46 16.87 -6.21
C ARG A 183 8.17 17.24 -6.95
N ALA A 184 7.25 16.30 -7.14
CA ALA A 184 5.99 16.53 -7.85
C ALA A 184 5.15 17.63 -7.18
N MET A 185 5.04 17.62 -5.85
CA MET A 185 4.30 18.64 -5.10
C MET A 185 4.95 20.03 -5.13
N GLY A 186 6.24 20.12 -5.46
CA GLY A 186 6.96 21.37 -5.69
C GLY A 186 6.93 21.87 -7.14
N GLY A 187 6.38 21.09 -8.07
CA GLY A 187 6.43 21.36 -9.50
C GLY A 187 5.57 22.55 -9.96
N GLU A 188 5.86 23.02 -11.18
CA GLU A 188 5.18 24.17 -11.79
C GLU A 188 3.68 23.94 -11.99
N HIS A 189 3.28 22.70 -12.26
CA HIS A 189 1.89 22.30 -12.51
C HIS A 189 1.00 22.28 -11.25
N VAL A 190 1.60 22.39 -10.06
CA VAL A 190 0.85 22.56 -8.80
C VAL A 190 0.67 24.06 -8.52
N PRO A 191 -0.56 24.58 -8.39
CA PRO A 191 -0.80 25.99 -8.07
C PRO A 191 -0.06 26.42 -6.81
N ALA A 192 0.53 27.63 -6.81
CA ALA A 192 1.35 28.11 -5.69
C ALA A 192 0.63 28.04 -4.33
N ALA A 193 -0.67 28.35 -4.30
CA ALA A 193 -1.50 28.29 -3.09
C ALA A 193 -1.73 26.86 -2.56
N ALA A 194 -1.58 25.84 -3.41
CA ALA A 194 -1.75 24.43 -3.05
C ALA A 194 -0.41 23.73 -2.72
N ARG A 195 0.73 24.39 -2.94
CA ARG A 195 2.05 23.83 -2.66
C ARG A 195 2.27 23.71 -1.14
N PRO A 196 3.00 22.68 -0.67
CA PRO A 196 3.31 22.52 0.75
C PRO A 196 4.18 23.69 1.24
N GLY A 197 3.89 24.17 2.45
CA GLY A 197 4.69 25.21 3.12
C GLY A 197 6.10 24.73 3.48
N PRO A 198 7.01 25.65 3.86
CA PRO A 198 8.43 25.34 4.09
C PRO A 198 8.64 24.29 5.18
N GLY A 199 7.86 24.32 6.26
CA GLY A 199 7.97 23.32 7.35
C GLY A 199 7.63 21.90 6.88
N LEU A 200 6.55 21.73 6.11
CA LEU A 200 6.17 20.41 5.59
C LEU A 200 7.16 19.90 4.53
N ARG A 201 7.75 20.80 3.74
CA ARG A 201 8.84 20.46 2.81
C ARG A 201 10.08 19.96 3.57
N ALA A 202 10.50 20.67 4.62
CA ALA A 202 11.63 20.25 5.44
C ALA A 202 11.36 18.90 6.13
N PHE A 203 10.16 18.71 6.69
CA PHE A 203 9.75 17.44 7.27
C PHE A 203 9.74 16.29 6.26
N SER A 204 9.25 16.53 5.05
CA SER A 204 9.25 15.56 3.97
C SER A 204 10.69 15.21 3.54
N ALA A 205 11.59 16.18 3.42
CA ALA A 205 13.00 15.94 3.12
C ALA A 205 13.70 15.11 4.23
N LEU A 206 13.43 15.42 5.49
CA LEU A 206 13.91 14.64 6.64
C LEU A 206 13.39 13.20 6.58
N SER A 207 12.11 13.01 6.28
CA SER A 207 11.51 11.67 6.14
C SER A 207 12.15 10.86 5.02
N ILE A 208 12.46 11.50 3.88
CA ILE A 208 13.19 10.84 2.78
C ILE A 208 14.58 10.40 3.23
N ALA A 209 15.31 11.27 3.95
CA ALA A 209 16.63 10.93 4.47
C ALA A 209 16.58 9.76 5.46
N VAL A 210 15.59 9.75 6.36
CA VAL A 210 15.35 8.64 7.29
C VAL A 210 15.05 7.35 6.53
N LEU A 211 14.14 7.38 5.55
CA LEU A 211 13.83 6.20 4.73
C LEU A 211 15.06 5.66 4.00
N ALA A 212 15.89 6.55 3.44
CA ALA A 212 17.12 6.16 2.76
C ALA A 212 18.13 5.51 3.72
N LEU A 213 18.28 6.06 4.92
CA LEU A 213 19.14 5.50 5.97
C LEU A 213 18.65 4.10 6.39
N PHE A 214 17.35 3.93 6.59
CA PHE A 214 16.76 2.62 6.92
C PHE A 214 16.96 1.61 5.79
N ALA A 215 16.79 2.01 4.53
CA ALA A 215 17.03 1.14 3.38
C ALA A 215 18.50 0.70 3.29
N ALA A 216 19.44 1.63 3.49
CA ALA A 216 20.87 1.31 3.51
C ALA A 216 21.25 0.40 4.69
N GLY A 217 20.72 0.69 5.89
CA GLY A 217 20.92 -0.14 7.08
C GLY A 217 20.36 -1.55 6.90
N TYR A 218 19.18 -1.67 6.28
CA TYR A 218 18.60 -2.97 5.95
C TYR A 218 19.48 -3.78 4.99
N LEU A 219 19.99 -3.15 3.92
CA LEU A 219 20.92 -3.82 2.99
C LEU A 219 22.20 -4.28 3.69
N TYR A 220 22.76 -3.44 4.55
CA TYR A 220 23.94 -3.79 5.34
C TYR A 220 23.67 -5.02 6.22
N VAL A 221 22.59 -5.01 6.98
CA VAL A 221 22.22 -6.14 7.86
C VAL A 221 21.90 -7.40 7.07
N ARG A 222 21.33 -7.28 5.87
CA ARG A 222 20.90 -8.45 5.09
C ARG A 222 22.03 -9.12 4.31
N PHE A 223 23.01 -8.36 3.86
CA PHE A 223 24.04 -8.84 2.92
C PHE A 223 25.48 -8.74 3.44
N VAL A 224 25.73 -8.01 4.53
CA VAL A 224 27.09 -7.76 5.05
C VAL A 224 27.27 -8.28 6.47
N ALA A 225 26.32 -8.00 7.37
CA ALA A 225 26.33 -8.49 8.75
C ALA A 225 25.85 -9.95 8.87
#